data_AF-A0A955IB93-F1
#
_entry.id   AF-A0A955IB93-F1
#
_cell.length_a   1.000
_cell.length_b   1.000
_cell.length_c   1.000
_cell.angle_alpha   90.00
_cell.angle_beta   90.00
_cell.angle_gamma   90.00
#
_symmetry.space_group_name_H-M   'P 1'
#
loop_
_entity.id
_entity.type
_entity.pdbx_description
1 polymer ?
#
loop_
_entity_poly.entity_id
_entity_poly.type
_entity_poly.pdbx_seq_one_letter_code
_entity_poly.pdbx_strand_id
1 'polypeptide(L)'
;MYFTEFVEFIKKWNKYGKYPPRSAWPEEIVLDRHLWEDIVRLHRFTDSTGYEYESSLFYIEKETIISKPLKGNKDNVHAHHSMQVKYVPDNKNYKYERQIILDSRIIQKDYFAPDQLPKQVDSGFLFNMHTHPTHLNNTGSKVYTFFSPTDINSLLKINTLLTGLITDEFWIACKTDQIISKIGEVGEEMLSNITRQSVDDETLLETVLKKEIQNWGLVIYRGDFNRTLKKII
;
A
#
# COMPACT_ATOMS: atom_id res chain seq x y z
N MET A 1 4.16 6.55 15.09
CA MET A 1 3.53 7.62 14.29
C MET A 1 2.13 7.16 13.92
N TYR A 2 1.10 7.97 14.13
CA TYR A 2 -0.25 7.62 13.69
C TYR A 2 -0.37 7.67 12.16
N PHE A 3 -1.28 6.91 11.57
CA PHE A 3 -1.38 6.83 10.12
C PHE A 3 -1.70 8.18 9.46
N THR A 4 -2.51 9.02 10.09
CA THR A 4 -2.77 10.39 9.62
C THR A 4 -1.50 11.25 9.55
N GLU A 5 -0.61 11.15 10.54
CA GLU A 5 0.71 11.81 10.53
C GLU A 5 1.62 11.21 9.45
N PHE A 6 1.53 9.89 9.24
CA PHE A 6 2.25 9.20 8.18
C PHE A 6 1.82 9.66 6.80
N VAL A 7 0.52 9.88 6.58
CA VAL A 7 0.00 10.45 5.33
C VAL A 7 0.58 11.84 5.07
N GLU A 8 0.62 12.72 6.08
CA GLU A 8 1.26 14.05 5.95
C GLU A 8 2.76 13.95 5.66
N PHE A 9 3.45 13.00 6.28
CA PHE A 9 4.84 12.71 5.98
C PHE A 9 5.02 12.32 4.51
N ILE A 10 4.22 11.40 3.98
CA ILE A 10 4.29 10.99 2.57
C ILE A 10 3.95 12.15 1.63
N LYS A 11 2.90 12.91 1.90
CA LYS A 11 2.49 14.09 1.11
C LYS A 11 3.62 15.11 1.00
N LYS A 12 4.31 15.38 2.11
CA LYS A 12 5.46 16.30 2.15
C LYS A 12 6.53 15.87 1.14
N TRP A 13 6.92 14.60 1.14
CA TRP A 13 8.00 14.10 0.27
C TRP A 13 7.58 14.00 -1.20
N ASN A 14 6.35 13.55 -1.47
CA ASN A 14 5.76 13.59 -2.82
C ASN A 14 5.78 15.00 -3.41
N LYS A 15 5.42 16.02 -2.63
CA LYS A 15 5.40 17.42 -3.06
C LYS A 15 6.78 17.93 -3.51
N TYR A 16 7.86 17.45 -2.89
CA TYR A 16 9.22 17.84 -3.24
C TYR A 16 9.83 17.01 -4.36
N GLY A 17 9.15 15.96 -4.84
CA GLY A 17 9.69 15.01 -5.81
C GLY A 17 10.96 14.32 -5.31
N LYS A 18 11.06 14.10 -3.99
CA LYS A 18 12.22 13.49 -3.32
C LYS A 18 11.76 12.35 -2.43
N TYR A 19 12.67 11.41 -2.18
CA TYR A 19 12.46 10.33 -1.22
C TYR A 19 13.10 10.67 0.15
N PRO A 20 12.53 10.21 1.26
CA PRO A 20 13.08 10.47 2.59
C PRO A 20 14.39 9.70 2.81
N PRO A 21 15.37 10.24 3.57
CA PRO A 21 16.46 9.42 4.06
C PRO A 21 15.94 8.33 5.00
N ARG A 22 16.66 7.20 5.08
CA ARG A 22 16.27 6.05 5.93
C ARG A 22 15.99 6.42 7.39
N SER A 23 16.75 7.36 7.94
CA SER A 23 16.60 7.84 9.32
C SER A 23 15.36 8.72 9.55
N ALA A 24 14.72 9.23 8.48
CA ALA A 24 13.49 10.01 8.60
C ALA A 24 12.22 9.16 8.64
N TRP A 25 12.31 7.89 8.23
CA TRP A 25 11.21 6.94 8.31
C TRP A 25 10.92 6.57 9.77
N PRO A 26 9.65 6.64 10.24
CA PRO A 26 9.30 6.32 11.62
C PRO A 26 9.64 4.88 11.98
N GLU A 27 9.95 4.62 13.24
CA GLU A 27 10.18 3.24 13.69
C GLU A 27 8.88 2.42 13.77
N GLU A 28 7.74 3.09 13.98
CA GLU A 28 6.43 2.44 14.01
C GLU A 28 5.35 3.30 13.36
N ILE A 29 4.43 2.65 12.65
CA ILE A 29 3.22 3.25 12.06
C ILE A 29 1.99 2.56 12.67
N VAL A 30 1.07 3.35 13.21
CA VAL A 30 -0.17 2.86 13.82
C VAL A 30 -1.33 3.12 12.87
N LEU A 31 -1.90 2.05 12.33
CA LEU A 31 -3.00 2.10 11.37
C LEU A 31 -4.31 2.54 12.03
N ASP A 32 -5.07 3.35 11.29
CA ASP A 32 -6.44 3.68 11.65
C ASP A 32 -7.29 2.40 11.66
N ARG A 33 -8.28 2.36 12.57
CA ARG A 33 -9.10 1.16 12.76
C ARG A 33 -9.85 0.76 11.49
N HIS A 34 -10.37 1.72 10.73
CA HIS A 34 -11.11 1.43 9.50
C HIS A 34 -10.20 0.90 8.40
N LEU A 35 -9.05 1.54 8.18
CA LEU A 35 -8.02 1.07 7.24
C LEU A 35 -7.59 -0.36 7.58
N TRP A 36 -7.41 -0.63 8.88
CA TRP A 36 -7.09 -1.96 9.35
C TRP A 36 -8.16 -3.00 9.02
N GLU A 37 -9.43 -2.68 9.33
CA GLU A 37 -10.55 -3.56 9.04
C GLU A 37 -10.66 -3.84 7.53
N ASP A 38 -10.35 -2.87 6.67
CA ASP A 38 -10.26 -3.05 5.22
C ASP A 38 -9.14 -4.01 4.79
N ILE A 39 -7.94 -3.87 5.35
CA ILE A 39 -6.82 -4.79 5.06
C ILE A 39 -7.17 -6.23 5.47
N VAL A 40 -7.77 -6.41 6.64
CA VAL A 40 -8.25 -7.73 7.10
C VAL A 40 -9.32 -8.29 6.16
N ARG A 41 -10.23 -7.44 5.66
CA ARG A 41 -11.25 -7.85 4.69
C ARG A 41 -10.61 -8.32 3.38
N LEU A 42 -9.61 -7.62 2.86
CA LEU A 42 -8.88 -8.00 1.66
C LEU A 42 -8.19 -9.35 1.84
N HIS A 43 -7.46 -9.55 2.94
CA HIS A 43 -6.82 -10.83 3.27
C HIS A 43 -7.83 -11.99 3.29
N ARG A 44 -8.95 -11.83 4.02
CA ARG A 44 -10.00 -12.86 4.11
C ARG A 44 -10.62 -13.16 2.75
N PHE A 45 -10.74 -12.15 1.90
CA PHE A 45 -11.27 -12.32 0.55
C PHE A 45 -10.32 -13.18 -0.29
N THR A 46 -9.03 -12.88 -0.26
CA THR A 46 -7.96 -13.65 -0.92
C THR A 46 -7.92 -15.10 -0.45
N ASP A 47 -7.94 -15.33 0.86
CA ASP A 47 -7.96 -16.68 1.44
C ASP A 47 -9.19 -17.48 1.02
N SER A 48 -10.34 -16.81 0.84
CA SER A 48 -11.59 -17.48 0.46
C SER A 48 -11.64 -17.87 -1.01
N THR A 49 -11.02 -17.09 -1.90
CA THR A 49 -11.09 -17.29 -3.36
C THR A 49 -9.84 -17.91 -3.97
N GLY A 50 -8.70 -17.85 -3.27
CA GLY A 50 -7.41 -18.32 -3.77
C GLY A 50 -6.81 -17.47 -4.90
N TYR A 51 -7.31 -16.25 -5.10
CA TYR A 51 -6.81 -15.32 -6.12
C TYR A 51 -6.07 -14.14 -5.49
N GLU A 52 -5.04 -13.67 -6.18
CA GLU A 52 -4.42 -12.37 -5.87
C GLU A 52 -5.39 -11.23 -6.20
N TYR A 53 -5.36 -10.20 -5.38
CA TYR A 53 -6.13 -8.97 -5.57
C TYR A 53 -5.25 -7.76 -5.35
N GLU A 54 -5.49 -6.71 -6.14
CA GLU A 54 -4.89 -5.40 -6.00
C GLU A 54 -5.95 -4.36 -5.59
N SER A 55 -5.57 -3.45 -4.71
CA SER A 55 -6.34 -2.28 -4.31
C SER A 55 -5.40 -1.06 -4.20
N SER A 56 -5.95 0.14 -4.37
CA SER A 56 -5.23 1.39 -4.18
C SER A 56 -5.73 2.10 -2.93
N LEU A 57 -4.80 2.66 -2.16
CA LEU A 57 -5.09 3.55 -1.05
C LEU A 57 -5.01 5.01 -1.50
N PHE A 58 -6.05 5.77 -1.19
CA PHE A 58 -6.14 7.20 -1.40
C PHE A 58 -6.33 7.93 -0.08
N TYR A 59 -6.02 9.22 -0.06
CA TYR A 59 -6.37 10.12 1.03
C TYR A 59 -7.30 11.23 0.54
N ILE A 60 -8.22 11.63 1.41
CA ILE A 60 -9.05 12.83 1.24
C ILE A 60 -9.06 13.54 2.58
N GLU A 61 -8.54 14.76 2.61
CA GLU A 61 -8.41 15.57 3.81
C GLU A 61 -7.65 14.80 4.90
N LYS A 62 -8.34 14.32 5.94
CA LYS A 62 -7.77 13.53 7.05
C LYS A 62 -8.17 12.05 7.02
N GLU A 63 -8.87 11.63 5.98
CA GLU A 63 -9.44 10.30 5.83
C GLU A 63 -8.71 9.53 4.73
N THR A 64 -8.82 8.21 4.78
CA THR A 64 -8.23 7.31 3.80
C THR A 64 -9.28 6.40 3.21
N ILE A 65 -9.18 6.10 1.92
CA ILE A 65 -10.14 5.28 1.18
C ILE A 65 -9.39 4.21 0.40
N ILE A 66 -9.85 2.97 0.50
CA ILE A 66 -9.36 1.85 -0.29
C ILE A 66 -10.30 1.61 -1.49
N SER A 67 -9.72 1.40 -2.67
CA SER A 67 -10.46 0.98 -3.85
C SER A 67 -10.96 -0.45 -3.76
N LYS A 68 -12.01 -0.74 -4.52
CA LYS A 68 -12.51 -2.11 -4.62
C LYS A 68 -11.41 -3.02 -5.15
N PRO A 69 -11.24 -4.23 -4.57
CA PRO A 69 -10.21 -5.14 -5.01
C PRO A 69 -10.45 -5.56 -6.46
N LEU A 70 -9.42 -5.43 -7.29
CA LEU A 70 -9.38 -5.98 -8.63
C LEU A 70 -8.64 -7.31 -8.57
N LYS A 71 -9.25 -8.35 -9.12
CA LYS A 71 -8.62 -9.67 -9.23
C LYS A 71 -7.43 -9.58 -10.17
N GLY A 72 -6.28 -10.08 -9.73
CA GLY A 72 -5.10 -10.23 -10.56
C GLY A 72 -5.27 -11.33 -11.61
N ASN A 73 -4.72 -11.12 -12.80
CA ASN A 73 -4.62 -12.13 -13.85
C ASN A 73 -3.17 -12.62 -13.95
N LYS A 74 -2.98 -13.87 -14.40
CA LYS A 74 -1.68 -14.57 -14.48
C LYS A 74 -0.57 -13.83 -15.25
N ASP A 75 -0.93 -12.89 -16.13
CA ASP A 75 0.00 -12.28 -17.08
C ASP A 75 0.33 -10.80 -16.82
N ASN A 76 -0.47 -10.08 -16.02
CA ASN A 76 -0.21 -8.70 -15.54
C ASN A 76 -1.45 -8.14 -14.84
N VAL A 77 -1.26 -7.34 -13.80
CA VAL A 77 -2.30 -6.49 -13.21
C VAL A 77 -1.94 -5.03 -13.49
N HIS A 78 -2.70 -4.39 -14.38
CA HIS A 78 -2.65 -2.94 -14.56
C HIS A 78 -3.93 -2.35 -13.97
N ALA A 79 -4.03 -2.34 -12.65
CA ALA A 79 -5.14 -1.68 -11.96
C ALA A 79 -4.94 -0.16 -12.03
N HIS A 80 -5.63 0.51 -12.95
CA HIS A 80 -5.74 1.96 -12.95
C HIS A 80 -6.94 2.38 -12.10
N HIS A 81 -6.73 2.52 -10.80
CA HIS A 81 -7.73 3.12 -9.93
C HIS A 81 -7.70 4.64 -10.03
N SER A 82 -8.88 5.27 -10.01
CA SER A 82 -9.00 6.73 -10.10
C SER A 82 -9.93 7.26 -9.03
N MET A 83 -9.49 8.31 -8.34
CA MET A 83 -10.29 9.00 -7.34
C MET A 83 -10.47 10.46 -7.73
N GLN A 84 -11.70 10.96 -7.58
CA GLN A 84 -12.04 12.35 -7.79
C GLN A 84 -12.98 12.82 -6.68
N VAL A 85 -12.75 14.03 -6.19
CA VAL A 85 -13.65 14.71 -5.26
C VAL A 85 -14.27 15.91 -5.98
N LYS A 86 -15.59 16.01 -5.97
CA LYS A 86 -16.33 17.14 -6.55
C LYS A 86 -17.22 17.78 -5.51
N TYR A 87 -17.39 19.09 -5.61
CA TYR A 87 -18.40 19.84 -4.88
C TYR A 87 -19.44 20.36 -5.88
N VAL A 88 -20.66 19.86 -5.78
CA VAL A 88 -21.77 20.21 -6.69
C VAL A 88 -22.74 21.12 -5.93
N PRO A 89 -23.06 22.32 -6.43
CA PRO A 89 -24.02 23.21 -5.76
C PRO A 89 -25.43 22.61 -5.77
N ASP A 90 -26.07 22.55 -4.61
CA ASP A 90 -27.50 22.30 -4.43
C ASP A 90 -28.21 23.63 -4.16
N ASN A 91 -28.61 24.28 -5.25
CA ASN A 91 -29.27 25.60 -5.21
C ASN A 91 -30.62 25.58 -4.48
N LYS A 92 -31.27 24.41 -4.31
CA LYS A 92 -32.57 24.33 -3.64
C LYS A 92 -32.43 24.44 -2.13
N ASN A 93 -31.36 23.88 -1.59
CA ASN A 93 -31.11 23.82 -0.15
C ASN A 93 -30.01 24.78 0.33
N TYR A 94 -29.48 25.61 -0.57
CA TYR A 94 -28.35 26.53 -0.32
C TYR A 94 -27.13 25.81 0.28
N LYS A 95 -26.81 24.63 -0.26
CA LYS A 95 -25.71 23.76 0.20
C LYS A 95 -24.87 23.29 -0.98
N TYR A 96 -23.76 22.64 -0.67
CA TYR A 96 -22.93 21.93 -1.63
C TYR A 96 -22.89 20.44 -1.29
N GLU A 97 -23.12 19.60 -2.29
CA GLU A 97 -22.94 18.15 -2.21
C GLU A 97 -21.48 17.81 -2.55
N ARG A 98 -20.72 17.36 -1.55
CA ARG A 98 -19.41 16.74 -1.77
C ARG A 98 -19.63 15.31 -2.26
N GLN A 99 -19.13 14.99 -3.45
CA GLN A 99 -19.14 13.66 -4.03
C GLN A 99 -17.72 13.10 -4.05
N ILE A 100 -17.53 11.96 -3.39
CA ILE A 100 -16.31 11.17 -3.54
C ILE A 100 -16.58 10.11 -4.59
N ILE A 101 -15.84 10.19 -5.70
CA ILE A 101 -15.99 9.35 -6.88
C ILE A 101 -14.75 8.46 -6.98
N LEU A 102 -14.95 7.15 -6.92
CA LEU A 102 -13.90 6.14 -7.05
C LEU A 102 -14.26 5.20 -8.20
N ASP A 103 -13.36 5.08 -9.17
CA ASP A 103 -13.56 4.27 -10.39
C ASP A 103 -14.89 4.57 -11.09
N SER A 104 -15.14 5.87 -11.32
CA SER A 104 -16.36 6.42 -11.93
C SER A 104 -17.66 6.19 -11.15
N ARG A 105 -17.59 5.75 -9.88
CA ARG A 105 -18.77 5.55 -9.02
C ARG A 105 -18.72 6.46 -7.80
N ILE A 106 -19.84 7.11 -7.49
CA ILE A 106 -19.97 7.86 -6.23
C ILE A 106 -20.04 6.85 -5.09
N ILE A 107 -19.05 6.89 -4.20
CA ILE A 107 -18.98 6.02 -3.02
C ILE A 107 -19.46 6.71 -1.75
N GLN A 108 -19.41 8.04 -1.71
CA GLN A 108 -19.85 8.83 -0.57
C GLN A 108 -20.38 10.19 -1.02
N LYS A 109 -21.39 10.67 -0.29
CA LYS A 109 -22.00 11.99 -0.44
C LYS A 109 -22.13 12.65 0.92
N ASP A 110 -21.63 13.88 1.03
CA ASP A 110 -21.77 14.71 2.21
C ASP A 110 -22.31 16.09 1.81
N TYR A 111 -22.92 16.81 2.74
CA TYR A 111 -23.48 18.15 2.47
C TYR A 111 -22.82 19.20 3.35
N PHE A 112 -22.40 20.29 2.72
CA PHE A 112 -21.69 21.40 3.37
C PHE A 112 -22.42 22.72 3.13
N ALA A 113 -22.36 23.62 4.11
CA ALA A 113 -22.72 25.02 3.91
C ALA A 113 -21.62 25.74 3.08
N PRO A 114 -21.95 26.85 2.38
CA PRO A 114 -20.99 27.56 1.53
C PRO A 114 -19.72 28.04 2.24
N ASP A 115 -19.82 28.39 3.52
CA ASP A 115 -18.72 28.84 4.38
C ASP A 115 -17.82 27.69 4.88
N GLN A 116 -18.28 26.44 4.74
CA GLN A 116 -17.54 25.24 5.12
C GLN A 116 -16.72 24.65 3.95
N LEU A 117 -16.81 25.24 2.75
CA LEU A 117 -16.08 24.74 1.59
C LEU A 117 -14.57 24.95 1.73
N PRO A 118 -13.75 23.92 1.44
CA PRO A 118 -12.30 24.08 1.47
C PRO A 118 -11.84 24.98 0.30
N LYS A 119 -10.84 25.82 0.56
CA LYS A 119 -10.20 26.63 -0.48
C LYS A 119 -9.52 25.78 -1.56
N GLN A 120 -9.02 24.61 -1.17
CA GLN A 120 -8.42 23.62 -2.04
C GLN A 120 -8.79 22.24 -1.52
N VAL A 121 -9.20 21.35 -2.42
CA VAL A 121 -9.45 19.96 -2.08
C VAL A 121 -8.10 19.26 -1.91
N ASP A 122 -7.83 18.82 -0.68
CA ASP A 122 -6.63 18.08 -0.35
C ASP A 122 -6.92 16.58 -0.49
N SER A 123 -6.57 16.01 -1.64
CA SER A 123 -6.82 14.60 -1.92
C SER A 123 -5.78 14.04 -2.87
N GLY A 124 -5.50 12.74 -2.79
CA GLY A 124 -4.53 12.13 -3.70
C GLY A 124 -4.37 10.62 -3.50
N PHE A 125 -3.55 10.04 -4.37
CA PHE A 125 -3.11 8.65 -4.29
C PHE A 125 -1.97 8.50 -3.27
N LEU A 126 -1.99 7.43 -2.48
CA LEU A 126 -0.90 7.08 -1.57
C LEU A 126 -0.05 5.93 -2.13
N PHE A 127 -0.65 4.76 -2.33
CA PHE A 127 0.04 3.55 -2.82
C PHE A 127 -0.92 2.45 -3.25
N ASN A 128 -0.41 1.50 -4.02
CA ASN A 128 -1.09 0.23 -4.30
C ASN A 128 -0.71 -0.80 -3.25
N MET A 129 -1.67 -1.65 -2.89
CA MET A 129 -1.46 -2.85 -2.11
C MET A 129 -2.00 -4.04 -2.89
N HIS A 130 -1.30 -5.17 -2.81
CA HIS A 130 -1.79 -6.42 -3.36
C HIS A 130 -1.77 -7.52 -2.30
N THR A 131 -2.48 -8.60 -2.58
CA THR A 131 -2.61 -9.75 -1.69
C THR A 131 -2.01 -10.98 -2.36
N HIS A 132 -1.37 -11.85 -1.58
CA HIS A 132 -0.94 -13.16 -2.04
C HIS A 132 -1.78 -14.27 -1.39
N PRO A 133 -2.27 -15.26 -2.16
CA PRO A 133 -2.97 -16.42 -1.58
C PRO A 133 -2.00 -17.36 -0.88
N THR A 134 -2.51 -18.11 0.10
CA THR A 134 -1.75 -19.22 0.68
C THR A 134 -1.48 -20.30 -0.35
N HIS A 135 -0.29 -20.88 -0.30
CA HIS A 135 0.04 -22.14 -0.94
C HIS A 135 0.47 -23.17 0.10
N LEU A 136 0.55 -24.44 -0.29
CA LEU A 136 1.08 -25.49 0.57
C LEU A 136 2.56 -25.69 0.25
N ASN A 137 3.41 -25.66 1.28
CA ASN A 137 4.82 -26.01 1.12
C ASN A 137 4.99 -27.55 1.07
N ASN A 138 6.23 -28.01 0.93
CA ASN A 138 6.56 -29.44 0.85
C ASN A 138 6.19 -30.24 2.11
N THR A 139 5.94 -29.57 3.25
CA THR A 139 5.50 -30.21 4.50
C THR A 139 3.98 -30.21 4.67
N GLY A 140 3.24 -29.63 3.71
CA GLY A 140 1.78 -29.49 3.77
C GLY A 140 1.32 -28.32 4.65
N SER A 141 2.23 -27.44 5.08
CA SER A 141 1.90 -26.24 5.85
C SER A 141 1.47 -25.11 4.92
N LYS A 142 0.51 -24.29 5.36
CA LYS A 142 0.07 -23.10 4.63
C LYS A 142 1.09 -21.98 4.78
N VAL A 143 1.44 -21.40 3.65
CA VAL A 143 2.53 -20.43 3.56
C VAL A 143 2.19 -19.33 2.55
N TYR A 144 2.82 -18.17 2.72
CA TYR A 144 2.69 -17.04 1.81
C TYR A 144 4.00 -16.75 1.08
N THR A 145 3.88 -16.12 -0.08
CA THR A 145 5.01 -15.59 -0.85
C THR A 145 5.27 -14.15 -0.45
N PHE A 146 6.54 -13.77 -0.40
CA PHE A 146 6.93 -12.37 -0.21
C PHE A 146 6.78 -11.56 -1.52
N PHE A 147 7.22 -10.30 -1.54
CA PHE A 147 7.28 -9.49 -2.75
C PHE A 147 8.09 -10.20 -3.84
N SER A 148 7.52 -10.28 -5.04
CA SER A 148 8.20 -10.82 -6.21
C SER A 148 9.21 -9.81 -6.80
N PRO A 149 10.14 -10.25 -7.66
CA PRO A 149 10.97 -9.34 -8.45
C PRO A 149 10.16 -8.29 -9.22
N THR A 150 8.98 -8.66 -9.72
CA THR A 150 8.08 -7.78 -10.46
C THR A 150 7.53 -6.68 -9.56
N ASP A 151 7.15 -7.00 -8.33
CA ASP A 151 6.59 -6.02 -7.38
C ASP A 151 7.62 -4.97 -7.01
N ILE A 152 8.84 -5.41 -6.66
CA ILE A 152 9.94 -4.52 -6.30
C ILE A 152 10.36 -3.68 -7.51
N ASN A 153 10.61 -4.27 -8.68
CA ASN A 153 10.97 -3.51 -9.87
C ASN A 153 9.88 -2.51 -10.28
N SER A 154 8.60 -2.86 -10.11
CA SER A 154 7.49 -1.94 -10.38
C SER A 154 7.51 -0.76 -9.42
N LEU A 155 7.67 -1.00 -8.11
CA LEU A 155 7.88 0.05 -7.12
C LEU A 155 9.04 0.96 -7.54
N LEU A 156 10.22 0.40 -7.84
CA LEU A 156 11.43 1.17 -8.19
C LEU A 156 11.19 2.12 -9.39
N LYS A 157 10.44 1.66 -10.40
CA LYS A 157 10.16 2.41 -11.64
C LYS A 157 9.13 3.53 -11.50
N ILE A 158 8.08 3.33 -10.69
CA ILE A 158 6.99 4.32 -10.56
C ILE A 158 7.35 5.44 -9.59
N ASN A 159 6.77 6.64 -9.74
CA ASN A 159 7.04 7.78 -8.85
C ASN A 159 6.34 7.71 -7.47
N THR A 160 5.92 6.52 -7.04
CA THR A 160 5.26 6.33 -5.74
C THR A 160 6.30 6.03 -4.67
N LEU A 161 6.09 6.52 -3.44
CA LEU A 161 7.03 6.29 -2.34
C LEU A 161 7.00 4.86 -1.81
N LEU A 162 5.89 4.15 -1.93
CA LEU A 162 5.72 2.86 -1.28
C LEU A 162 4.68 1.97 -1.97
N THR A 163 4.71 0.69 -1.63
CA THR A 163 3.74 -0.33 -2.04
C THR A 163 3.44 -1.27 -0.87
N GLY A 164 2.25 -1.84 -0.84
CA GLY A 164 1.81 -2.76 0.21
C GLY A 164 1.70 -4.20 -0.28
N LEU A 165 1.99 -5.16 0.60
CA LEU A 165 1.69 -6.57 0.41
C LEU A 165 0.91 -7.09 1.63
N ILE A 166 -0.19 -7.77 1.35
CA ILE A 166 -1.07 -8.39 2.35
C ILE A 166 -0.95 -9.90 2.23
N THR A 167 -0.39 -10.52 3.26
CA THR A 167 -0.35 -11.98 3.49
C THR A 167 -1.19 -12.28 4.74
N ASP A 168 -0.78 -13.24 5.55
CA ASP A 168 -1.05 -13.30 6.99
C ASP A 168 -0.44 -12.15 7.82
N GLU A 169 0.22 -11.21 7.16
CA GLU A 169 0.77 -10.00 7.75
C GLU A 169 0.62 -8.85 6.78
N PHE A 170 0.75 -7.62 7.27
CA PHE A 170 0.79 -6.46 6.40
C PHE A 170 2.21 -5.93 6.28
N TRP A 171 2.69 -5.88 5.04
CA TRP A 171 4.01 -5.42 4.68
C TRP A 171 3.93 -4.12 3.88
N ILE A 172 4.83 -3.19 4.17
CA ILE A 172 5.01 -1.99 3.35
C ILE A 172 6.48 -1.88 2.95
N ALA A 173 6.73 -1.75 1.64
CA ALA A 173 8.04 -1.41 1.11
C ALA A 173 8.10 0.07 0.74
N CYS A 174 9.07 0.80 1.30
CA CYS A 174 9.20 2.25 1.21
C CYS A 174 10.53 2.65 0.57
N LYS A 175 10.51 3.58 -0.37
CA LYS A 175 11.71 4.15 -1.01
C LYS A 175 12.46 5.10 -0.09
N THR A 176 13.78 5.05 -0.17
CA THR A 176 14.64 6.06 0.44
C THR A 176 15.33 6.94 -0.61
N ASP A 177 16.06 7.95 -0.16
CA ASP A 177 16.93 8.77 -1.02
C ASP A 177 18.10 8.00 -1.65
N GLN A 178 18.32 6.74 -1.25
CA GLN A 178 19.36 5.85 -1.78
C GLN A 178 18.80 4.77 -2.72
N ILE A 179 17.55 4.91 -3.19
CA ILE A 179 16.88 3.93 -4.05
C ILE A 179 17.69 3.61 -5.31
N ILE A 180 17.82 2.33 -5.65
CA ILE A 180 18.40 1.90 -6.92
C ILE A 180 17.37 1.97 -8.07
N SER A 181 17.83 1.94 -9.31
CA SER A 181 16.94 2.01 -10.49
C SER A 181 16.28 0.68 -10.85
N LYS A 182 16.93 -0.44 -10.53
CA LYS A 182 16.44 -1.81 -10.74
C LYS A 182 17.21 -2.78 -9.86
N ILE A 183 16.59 -3.90 -9.49
CA ILE A 183 17.31 -5.02 -8.89
C ILE A 183 18.16 -5.73 -9.96
N GLY A 184 19.32 -6.26 -9.57
CA GLY A 184 20.18 -7.08 -10.45
C GLY A 184 19.77 -8.55 -10.43
N GLU A 185 20.35 -9.36 -11.32
CA GLU A 185 20.04 -10.80 -11.47
C GLU A 185 20.09 -11.58 -10.16
N VAL A 186 21.10 -11.32 -9.33
CA VAL A 186 21.24 -11.95 -8.00
C VAL A 186 20.07 -11.61 -7.09
N GLY A 187 19.62 -10.35 -7.10
CA GLY A 187 18.47 -9.91 -6.32
C GLY A 187 17.15 -10.51 -6.82
N GLU A 188 17.00 -10.64 -8.14
CA GLU A 188 15.85 -11.32 -8.76
C GLU A 188 15.80 -12.80 -8.39
N GLU A 189 16.94 -13.49 -8.41
CA GLU A 189 17.05 -14.88 -7.99
C GLU A 189 16.71 -15.04 -6.50
N MET A 190 17.21 -14.16 -5.63
CA MET A 190 16.92 -14.20 -4.20
C MET A 190 15.43 -14.00 -3.89
N LEU A 191 14.78 -12.98 -4.48
CA LEU A 191 13.34 -12.78 -4.30
C LEU A 191 12.54 -13.94 -4.89
N SER A 192 12.96 -14.48 -6.04
CA SER A 192 12.33 -15.68 -6.62
C SER A 192 12.47 -16.89 -5.71
N ASN A 193 13.60 -17.03 -5.01
CA ASN A 193 13.82 -18.11 -4.07
C ASN A 193 12.94 -17.97 -2.83
N ILE A 194 12.74 -16.78 -2.27
CA ILE A 194 11.74 -16.55 -1.19
C ILE A 194 10.31 -16.71 -1.73
N THR A 195 10.05 -16.38 -2.98
CA THR A 195 8.73 -16.62 -3.56
C THR A 195 8.47 -18.13 -3.73
N ARG A 196 9.52 -18.93 -3.98
CA ARG A 196 9.44 -20.39 -4.08
C ARG A 196 9.49 -21.08 -2.72
N GLN A 197 10.22 -20.51 -1.77
CA GLN A 197 10.40 -20.98 -0.41
C GLN A 197 9.62 -20.04 0.49
N SER A 198 8.44 -20.48 0.93
CA SER A 198 7.59 -19.83 1.92
C SER A 198 8.29 -18.88 2.89
N VAL A 199 7.61 -17.79 3.26
CA VAL A 199 8.03 -16.82 4.30
C VAL A 199 8.44 -17.49 5.64
N ASP A 200 8.02 -18.73 5.90
CA ASP A 200 8.45 -19.56 7.04
C ASP A 200 9.96 -19.80 7.16
N ASP A 201 10.76 -19.65 6.09
CA ASP A 201 12.22 -19.67 6.21
C ASP A 201 12.73 -18.31 6.71
N GLU A 202 12.61 -18.10 8.02
CA GLU A 202 13.02 -16.86 8.69
C GLU A 202 14.48 -16.50 8.41
N THR A 203 15.37 -17.49 8.23
CA THR A 203 16.81 -17.23 8.02
C THR A 203 17.06 -16.66 6.62
N LEU A 204 16.39 -17.21 5.60
CA LEU A 204 16.46 -16.69 4.24
C LEU A 204 15.82 -15.31 4.15
N LEU A 205 14.63 -15.15 4.73
CA LEU A 205 13.91 -13.88 4.77
C LEU A 205 14.74 -12.80 5.45
N GLU A 206 15.29 -13.08 6.63
CA GLU A 206 16.19 -12.16 7.34
C GLU A 206 17.41 -11.79 6.51
N THR A 207 17.98 -12.74 5.76
CA THR A 207 19.16 -12.48 4.92
C THR A 207 18.82 -11.49 3.81
N VAL A 208 17.71 -11.69 3.10
CA VAL A 208 17.29 -10.80 2.01
C VAL A 208 16.87 -9.44 2.53
N LEU A 209 16.12 -9.42 3.64
CA LEU A 209 15.78 -8.19 4.33
C LEU A 209 17.08 -7.44 4.70
N LYS A 210 17.96 -8.03 5.53
CA LYS A 210 19.10 -7.32 6.13
C LYS A 210 20.15 -6.90 5.11
N LYS A 211 20.42 -7.71 4.07
CA LYS A 211 21.49 -7.44 3.10
C LYS A 211 20.98 -6.72 1.86
N GLU A 212 19.97 -7.26 1.20
CA GLU A 212 19.64 -6.85 -0.16
C GLU A 212 18.67 -5.67 -0.21
N ILE A 213 17.56 -5.75 0.54
CA ILE A 213 16.56 -4.68 0.59
C ILE A 213 17.20 -3.35 1.03
N GLN A 214 18.15 -3.41 1.96
CA GLN A 214 18.93 -2.24 2.38
C GLN A 214 19.78 -1.68 1.24
N ASN A 215 20.50 -2.55 0.52
CA ASN A 215 21.33 -2.16 -0.63
C ASN A 215 20.49 -1.58 -1.78
N TRP A 216 19.21 -1.95 -1.86
CA TRP A 216 18.29 -1.40 -2.86
C TRP A 216 17.73 -0.04 -2.45
N GLY A 217 18.05 0.46 -1.25
CA GLY A 217 17.56 1.73 -0.74
C GLY A 217 16.10 1.66 -0.32
N LEU A 218 15.64 0.49 0.17
CA LEU A 218 14.29 0.29 0.67
C LEU A 218 14.28 0.19 2.21
N VAL A 219 13.19 0.67 2.79
CA VAL A 219 12.77 0.46 4.18
C VAL A 219 11.56 -0.46 4.17
N ILE A 220 11.53 -1.45 5.05
CA ILE A 220 10.39 -2.37 5.14
C ILE A 220 9.72 -2.20 6.49
N TYR A 221 8.40 -2.17 6.45
CA TYR A 221 7.56 -2.34 7.62
C TYR A 221 6.85 -3.67 7.58
N ARG A 222 6.69 -4.28 8.75
CA ARG A 222 5.93 -5.50 8.98
C ARG A 222 4.99 -5.25 10.14
N GLY A 223 3.73 -5.64 9.99
CA GLY A 223 2.75 -5.55 11.07
C GLY A 223 1.93 -6.80 11.15
N ASP A 224 1.92 -7.38 12.35
CA ASP A 224 0.99 -8.43 12.72
C ASP A 224 -0.42 -7.85 12.75
N PHE A 225 -1.43 -8.72 12.90
CA PHE A 225 -2.84 -8.32 12.92
C PHE A 225 -3.30 -7.48 14.15
N ASN A 226 -2.45 -6.58 14.66
CA ASN A 226 -2.63 -5.71 15.83
C ASN A 226 -2.70 -4.19 15.50
N ARG A 227 -2.74 -3.81 14.21
CA ARG A 227 -2.76 -2.41 13.70
C ARG A 227 -1.44 -1.66 13.78
N THR A 228 -0.35 -2.27 14.21
CA THR A 228 0.95 -1.61 14.29
C THR A 228 1.92 -2.24 13.32
N LEU A 229 2.46 -1.41 12.44
CA LEU A 229 3.55 -1.75 11.55
C LEU A 229 4.86 -1.31 12.19
N LYS A 230 5.80 -2.23 12.34
CA LYS A 230 7.15 -1.97 12.83
C LYS A 230 8.13 -1.94 11.68
N LYS A 231 9.00 -0.94 11.68
CA LYS A 231 10.14 -0.89 10.79
C LYS A 231 11.10 -2.01 11.17
N ILE A 232 11.29 -2.94 10.26
CA ILE A 232 12.23 -4.05 10.48
C ILE A 232 13.62 -3.67 9.97
N ILE A 233 13.70 -2.74 9.02
CA ILE A 233 14.88 -2.31 8.29
C ILE A 233 14.76 -0.85 7.90
#